data_AF-A0A7G9BN62-F1
#
_entry.id   AF-A0A7G9BN62-F1
#
_cell.length_a   1.000
_cell.length_b   1.000
_cell.length_c   1.000
_cell.angle_alpha   90.00
_cell.angle_beta   90.00
_cell.angle_gamma   90.00
#
_symmetry.space_group_name_H-M   'P 1'
#
loop_
_entity.id
_entity.type
_entity.pdbx_description
1 polymer ?
#
loop_
_entity_poly.entity_id
_entity_poly.type
_entity_poly.pdbx_seq_one_letter_code
_entity_poly.pdbx_strand_id
1 'polypeptide(L)' 'MLLSFLDKEYHLFLSYIKRYVFSERSVIFPDGEDRIIIHSSAKELSLAFEEDEWEEFKEALTEAAYLGNVYDILKGKN' A
#
# COMPACT_ATOMS: atom_id res chain seq x y z
N MET A 1 -5.97 -8.83 5.81
CA MET A 1 -5.90 -7.57 6.57
C MET A 1 -6.89 -6.59 5.97
N LEU A 2 -7.67 -5.86 6.78
CA LEU A 2 -8.59 -4.81 6.30
C LEU A 2 -7.98 -3.45 6.65
N LEU A 3 -7.75 -2.61 5.64
CA LEU A 3 -7.27 -1.24 5.80
C LEU A 3 -8.40 -0.27 5.44
N SER A 4 -8.65 0.70 6.31
CA SER A 4 -9.70 1.70 6.13
C SER A 4 -9.07 3.09 6.11
N PHE A 5 -9.51 3.92 5.17
CA PHE A 5 -8.96 5.26 4.94
C PHE A 5 -10.08 6.24 4.63
N LEU A 6 -9.86 7.53 4.93
CA LEU A 6 -10.59 8.57 4.20
C LEU A 6 -10.06 8.65 2.76
N ASP A 7 -10.91 9.04 1.81
CA ASP A 7 -10.56 9.05 0.38
C ASP A 7 -9.26 9.81 0.06
N LYS A 8 -9.08 11.01 0.64
CA LYS A 8 -7.85 11.79 0.46
C LYS A 8 -6.62 11.10 1.05
N GLU A 9 -6.77 10.47 2.20
CA GLU A 9 -5.69 9.77 2.89
C GLU A 9 -5.26 8.54 2.09
N TYR A 10 -6.23 7.84 1.49
CA TYR A 10 -5.99 6.71 0.62
C TYR A 10 -5.12 7.07 -0.58
N HIS A 11 -5.48 8.13 -1.31
CA HIS A 11 -4.71 8.57 -2.48
C HIS A 11 -3.31 9.08 -2.10
N LEU A 12 -3.17 9.77 -0.97
CA LEU A 12 -1.87 10.16 -0.43
C LEU A 12 -1.02 8.93 -0.09
N PHE A 13 -1.61 7.96 0.61
CA PHE A 13 -0.96 6.71 0.98
C PHE A 13 -0.50 5.94 -0.27
N LEU A 14 -1.37 5.74 -1.25
CA LEU A 14 -1.04 5.08 -2.51
C LEU A 14 0.12 5.79 -3.23
N SER A 15 0.08 7.12 -3.34
CA SER A 15 1.13 7.89 -4.00
C SER A 15 2.49 7.76 -3.32
N TYR A 16 2.49 7.60 -1.99
CA TYR A 16 3.69 7.43 -1.19
C TYR A 16 4.27 6.02 -1.33
N ILE A 17 3.40 5.02 -1.21
CA ILE A 17 3.73 3.60 -1.29
C ILE A 17 4.27 3.22 -2.68
N LYS A 18 3.70 3.75 -3.77
CA LYS A 18 4.20 3.45 -5.14
C LYS A 18 5.61 3.97 -5.42
N ARG A 19 6.13 4.90 -4.62
CA ARG A 19 7.50 5.43 -4.77
C ARG A 19 8.56 4.56 -4.13
N TYR A 20 8.16 3.56 -3.35
CA TYR A 20 9.09 2.69 -2.65
C TYR A 20 9.49 1.56 -3.57
N VAL A 21 10.78 1.53 -3.89
CA VAL A 21 11.43 0.44 -4.61
C VAL A 21 11.92 -0.57 -3.56
N PHE A 22 11.53 -1.83 -3.70
CA PHE A 22 11.82 -2.87 -2.72
C PHE A 22 13.32 -3.00 -2.47
N SER A 23 14.11 -3.18 -3.53
CA SER A 23 15.57 -3.33 -3.46
C SER A 23 16.33 -2.13 -2.89
N GLU A 24 15.71 -0.95 -2.81
CA GLU A 24 16.32 0.25 -2.22
C GLU A 24 15.98 0.43 -0.73
N ARG A 25 14.94 -0.25 -0.25
CA ARG A 25 14.33 0.01 1.07
C ARG A 25 14.10 -1.24 1.91
N SER A 26 14.38 -2.43 1.38
CA SER A 26 14.33 -3.68 2.12
C SER A 26 15.46 -3.75 3.14
N VAL A 27 15.24 -4.57 4.15
CA VAL A 27 16.24 -4.98 5.13
C VAL A 27 16.22 -6.49 5.24
N ILE A 28 17.39 -7.08 5.49
CA ILE A 28 17.52 -8.51 5.73
C ILE A 28 17.00 -8.82 7.14
N PHE A 29 15.99 -9.68 7.22
CA PHE A 29 15.45 -10.17 8.48
C PHE A 29 16.34 -11.28 9.07
N PRO A 30 16.17 -11.64 10.36
CA PRO A 30 17.01 -12.66 11.00
C PRO A 30 16.98 -14.06 10.36
N ASP A 31 15.98 -14.33 9.54
CA ASP A 31 15.84 -15.55 8.73
C ASP A 31 16.65 -15.51 7.43
N GLY A 32 17.21 -14.35 7.07
CA GLY A 32 17.99 -14.14 5.86
C GLY A 32 17.18 -13.59 4.67
N GLU A 33 15.86 -13.44 4.82
CA GLU A 33 15.00 -12.94 3.75
C GLU A 33 14.92 -11.41 3.76
N ASP A 34 14.90 -10.81 2.57
CA ASP A 34 14.70 -9.37 2.42
C ASP A 34 13.23 -9.01 2.64
N ARG A 35 12.98 -7.97 3.43
CA ARG A 35 11.63 -7.45 3.64
C ARG A 35 11.59 -5.94 3.68
N ILE A 36 10.54 -5.35 3.11
CA ILE A 36 10.26 -3.92 3.27
C ILE A 36 9.28 -3.72 4.43
N ILE A 37 9.53 -2.69 5.26
CA ILE A 37 8.73 -2.40 6.44
C ILE A 37 7.94 -1.10 6.22
N ILE A 38 6.62 -1.16 6.38
CA ILE A 38 5.74 0.01 6.50
C ILE A 38 5.40 0.20 7.98
N HIS A 39 5.71 1.38 8.51
CA HIS A 39 5.24 1.78 9.82
C HIS A 39 3.80 2.33 9.72
N SER A 40 2.88 1.73 10.47
CA SER A 40 1.52 2.25 10.61
C SER A 40 1.51 3.48 11.51
N SER A 41 0.45 4.30 11.42
CA SER A 41 0.17 5.34 12.42
C SER A 41 -0.11 4.76 13.81
N ALA A 42 -0.53 3.49 13.88
CA ALA A 42 -0.54 2.72 15.12
C ALA A 42 0.90 2.31 15.47
N LYS A 43 1.46 2.93 16.52
CA LYS A 43 2.86 2.71 16.97
C LYS A 43 3.23 1.25 17.22
N GLU A 44 2.25 0.42 17.52
CA GLU A 44 2.44 -1.00 17.86
C GLU A 44 2.36 -1.93 16.63
N LEU A 45 2.04 -1.39 15.45
CA LEU A 45 1.86 -2.17 14.23
C LEU A 45 2.82 -1.69 13.14
N SER A 46 3.68 -2.61 12.70
CA SER A 46 4.41 -2.47 11.44
C SER A 46 4.03 -3.62 10.54
N LEU A 47 3.97 -3.35 9.24
CA LEU A 47 3.72 -4.35 8.22
C LEU A 47 5.05 -4.65 7.54
N ALA A 48 5.37 -5.92 7.37
CA ALA A 48 6.55 -6.37 6.64
C ALA A 48 6.09 -7.23 5.47
N PHE A 49 6.73 -7.05 4.32
CA PHE A 49 6.39 -7.74 3.09
C PHE A 49 7.66 -8.26 2.43
N GLU A 50 7.59 -9.46 1.86
CA GLU A 50 8.53 -9.93 0.85
C GLU A 50 8.32 -9.15 -0.48
N GLU A 51 9.18 -9.36 -1.47
CA GLU A 51 9.17 -8.56 -2.71
C GLU A 51 7.88 -8.76 -3.52
N ASP A 52 7.46 -10.01 -3.68
CA ASP A 52 6.22 -10.38 -4.36
C ASP A 52 4.99 -9.84 -3.62
N GLU A 53 4.92 -10.04 -2.30
CA GLU A 53 3.85 -9.51 -1.46
C GLU A 53 3.77 -7.97 -1.54
N TRP A 54 4.91 -7.29 -1.67
CA TRP A 54 4.99 -5.86 -1.81
C TRP A 54 4.42 -5.36 -3.15
N GLU A 55 4.76 -6.03 -4.25
CA GLU A 55 4.22 -5.71 -5.57
C GLU A 55 2.71 -5.99 -5.62
N GLU A 56 2.25 -7.14 -5.13
CA GLU A 56 0.83 -7.48 -5.03
C GLU A 56 0.06 -6.45 -4.19
N PHE A 57 0.64 -5.99 -3.08
CA PHE A 57 0.03 -4.95 -2.26
C PHE A 57 -0.14 -3.63 -3.02
N LYS A 58 0.86 -3.20 -3.78
CA LYS A 58 0.78 -1.98 -4.61
C LYS A 58 -0.24 -2.11 -5.73
N GLU A 59 -0.35 -3.28 -6.35
CA GLU A 59 -1.35 -3.56 -7.37
C GLU A 59 -2.76 -3.51 -6.80
N ALA A 60 -3.02 -4.21 -5.70
CA ALA A 60 -4.33 -4.22 -5.03
C ALA A 60 -4.79 -2.81 -4.63
N LEU A 61 -3.89 -1.96 -4.12
CA LEU A 61 -4.22 -0.57 -3.83
C LEU A 61 -4.45 0.26 -5.12
N THR A 62 -3.75 -0.03 -6.20
CA THR A 62 -3.96 0.66 -7.48
C THR A 62 -5.33 0.30 -8.06
N GLU A 63 -5.72 -0.97 -8.02
CA GLU A 63 -7.03 -1.45 -8.48
C GLU A 63 -8.18 -0.87 -7.65
N ALA A 64 -8.03 -0.82 -6.33
CA ALA A 64 -9.06 -0.22 -5.47
C ALA A 64 -9.22 1.29 -5.72
N ALA A 65 -8.15 2.04 -6.00
CA ALA A 65 -8.25 3.44 -6.45
C ALA A 65 -9.02 3.56 -7.78
N TYR A 66 -8.73 2.67 -8.73
CA TYR A 66 -9.41 2.65 -10.03
C TYR A 66 -10.92 2.38 -9.87
N LEU A 67 -11.30 1.40 -9.03
CA LEU A 67 -12.69 1.09 -8.75
C LEU A 67 -13.43 2.26 -8.08
N GLY A 68 -12.77 2.99 -7.17
CA GLY A 68 -13.32 4.21 -6.58
C GLY A 68 -13.76 5.22 -7.63
N ASN A 69 -12.90 5.49 -8.61
CA ASN A 69 -13.19 6.39 -9.72
C ASN A 69 -14.36 5.90 -10.58
N VAL A 70 -14.42 4.59 -10.89
CA VAL A 70 -15.54 4.00 -11.64
C VAL A 70 -16.84 4.17 -10.88
N TYR A 71 -16.86 3.97 -9.56
CA TYR A 71 -18.05 4.17 -8.74
C TYR A 71 -18.53 5.62 -8.73
N ASP A 72 -17.63 6.60 -8.72
CA ASP A 72 -18.01 8.01 -8.77
C ASP A 72 -18.62 8.41 -10.12
N ILE A 73 -18.05 7.89 -11.22
CA ILE A 73 -18.63 8.03 -12.57
C ILE A 73 -20.04 7.43 -12.63
N LEU A 74 -20.22 6.21 -12.12
CA LEU A 74 -21.53 5.53 -12.11
C LEU A 74 -22.56 6.27 -11.23
N LYS A 75 -22.11 7.03 -10.23
CA LYS A 75 -22.97 7.85 -9.36
C LYS A 75 -23.20 9.27 -9.89
N GLY A 76 -22.65 9.62 -11.06
CA GLY A 76 -22.83 10.93 -11.69
C GLY A 76 -22.16 12.08 -10.94
N LYS A 77 -21.14 11.80 -10.13
CA LYS A 77 -20.33 12.84 -9.47
C LYS A 77 -19.15 13.18 -10.37
N ASN A 78 -19.24 14.29 -11.10
CA ASN A 78 -18.14 14.92 -11.84
C ASN A 78 -18.03 16.39 -11.45
#